data_AF-A0A4Q7LWS3-F1
#
_entry.id   AF-A0A4Q7LWS3-F1
#
_cell.length_a   1.000
_cell.length_b   1.000
_cell.length_c   1.000
_cell.angle_alpha   90.00
_cell.angle_beta   90.00
_cell.angle_gamma   90.00
#
_symmetry.space_group_name_H-M   'P 1'
#
loop_
_entity.id
_entity.type
_entity.pdbx_description
1 polymer ?
#
loop_
_entity_poly.entity_id
_entity_poly.type
_entity_poly.pdbx_seq_one_letter_code
_entity_poly.pdbx_strand_id
1 'polypeptide(L)'
;MRLVAEARREDPELSLNAAVVRIGQRVGVNADTLRGWCKQAAIDAGERPGTTTNDAARIKQLEAENRELKRANEILLAASSFFARELDPRLPW
;
A
#
# COMPACT_ATOMS: atom_id res chain seq x y z
N MET A 1 15.88 10.51 -0.41
CA MET A 1 15.10 11.66 -0.92
C MET A 1 15.66 13.01 -0.57
N ARG A 2 15.89 13.27 0.73
CA ARG A 2 16.50 14.49 1.22
C ARG A 2 17.76 14.92 0.44
N LEU A 3 18.71 14.02 0.22
CA LEU A 3 19.95 14.29 -0.53
C LEU A 3 19.72 14.72 -1.99
N VAL A 4 18.71 14.16 -2.67
CA VAL A 4 18.37 14.57 -4.05
C VAL A 4 17.70 15.95 -4.04
N ALA A 5 16.84 16.21 -3.07
CA ALA A 5 16.22 17.52 -2.90
C ALA A 5 17.25 18.59 -2.50
N GLU A 6 18.20 18.27 -1.62
CA GLU A 6 19.30 19.14 -1.21
C GLU A 6 20.21 19.47 -2.40
N ALA A 7 20.62 18.48 -3.18
CA ALA A 7 21.41 18.71 -4.39
C ALA A 7 20.73 19.66 -5.38
N ARG A 8 19.39 19.61 -5.47
CA ARG A 8 18.60 20.52 -6.32
C ARG A 8 18.34 21.90 -5.69
N ARG A 9 18.50 22.04 -4.37
CA ARG A 9 18.46 23.35 -3.71
C ARG A 9 19.81 24.06 -3.83
N GLU A 10 20.91 23.31 -3.74
CA GLU A 10 22.27 23.81 -3.92
C GLU A 10 22.55 24.21 -5.38
N ASP A 11 21.98 23.49 -6.34
CA ASP A 11 22.09 23.76 -7.77
C ASP A 11 20.69 23.75 -8.41
N PRO A 12 20.02 24.92 -8.53
CA PRO A 12 18.66 25.03 -9.05
C PRO A 12 18.50 24.61 -10.52
N GLU A 13 19.55 24.72 -11.33
CA GLU A 13 19.57 24.27 -12.73
C GLU A 13 19.70 22.74 -12.84
N LEU A 14 19.99 22.07 -11.73
CA LEU A 14 20.10 20.61 -11.68
C LEU A 14 18.73 19.96 -11.86
N SER A 15 18.53 19.38 -13.04
CA SER A 15 17.37 18.55 -13.32
C SER A 15 17.29 17.37 -12.33
N LEU A 16 16.07 16.89 -12.07
CA LEU A 16 15.86 15.69 -11.25
C LEU A 16 16.66 14.50 -11.77
N ASN A 17 16.75 14.34 -13.10
CA ASN A 17 17.50 13.27 -13.76
C ASN A 17 18.99 13.32 -13.42
N ALA A 18 19.59 14.51 -13.52
CA ALA A 18 20.99 14.70 -13.19
C ALA A 18 21.24 14.52 -11.68
N ALA A 19 20.33 15.02 -10.84
CA ALA A 19 20.42 14.87 -9.39
C ALA A 19 20.38 13.41 -8.95
N VAL A 20 19.46 12.59 -9.48
CA VAL A 20 19.39 11.15 -9.11
C VAL A 20 20.59 10.35 -9.60
N VAL A 21 21.19 10.70 -10.74
CA VAL A 21 22.43 10.07 -11.22
C VAL A 21 23.60 10.43 -10.32
N ARG A 22 23.79 11.73 -10.03
CA ARG A 22 24.86 12.23 -9.16
C ARG A 22 24.77 11.63 -7.77
N ILE A 23 23.59 11.60 -7.16
CA ILE A 23 23.40 11.05 -5.83
C ILE A 23 23.49 9.52 -5.86
N GLY A 24 22.89 8.85 -6.84
CA GLY A 24 22.91 7.40 -6.97
C GLY A 24 24.32 6.81 -6.98
N GLN A 25 25.23 7.42 -7.72
CA GLN A 25 26.65 7.05 -7.72
C GLN A 25 27.31 7.18 -6.35
N ARG A 26 26.97 8.22 -5.57
CA ARG A 26 27.56 8.47 -4.25
C ARG A 26 27.04 7.52 -3.16
N VAL A 27 25.78 7.10 -3.26
CA VAL A 27 25.13 6.24 -2.25
C VAL A 27 25.03 4.78 -2.66
N GLY A 28 25.51 4.41 -3.86
CA GLY A 28 25.44 3.05 -4.38
C GLY A 28 24.03 2.57 -4.75
N VAL A 29 23.11 3.50 -5.06
CA VAL A 29 21.72 3.18 -5.41
C VAL A 29 21.49 3.50 -6.89
N ASN A 30 20.78 2.61 -7.59
CA ASN A 30 20.39 2.84 -8.98
C ASN A 30 19.57 4.14 -9.12
N ALA A 31 19.89 4.94 -10.15
CA ALA A 31 19.26 6.23 -10.40
C ALA A 31 17.73 6.14 -10.59
N ASP A 32 17.23 5.07 -11.23
CA ASP A 32 15.79 4.86 -11.43
C ASP A 32 15.08 4.46 -10.14
N THR A 33 15.75 3.72 -9.25
CA THR A 33 15.23 3.47 -7.90
C THR A 33 15.08 4.78 -7.14
N LEU A 34 16.11 5.63 -7.14
CA LEU A 34 16.05 6.95 -6.51
C LEU A 34 14.94 7.81 -7.13
N ARG A 35 14.79 7.82 -8.44
CA ARG A 35 13.72 8.53 -9.15
C ARG A 35 12.33 8.04 -8.71
N GLY A 36 12.16 6.72 -8.56
CA GLY A 36 10.93 6.13 -8.04
C GLY A 36 10.60 6.63 -6.64
N TRP A 37 11.58 6.62 -5.74
CA TRP A 37 11.41 7.20 -4.40
C TRP A 37 11.14 8.71 -4.44
N CYS A 38 11.68 9.43 -5.44
CA CYS A 38 11.38 10.86 -5.61
C CYS A 38 9.93 11.10 -5.97
N LYS A 39 9.42 10.29 -6.89
CA LYS A 39 8.02 10.34 -7.27
C LYS A 39 7.12 9.99 -6.07
N GLN A 40 7.43 8.94 -5.32
CA GLN A 40 6.62 8.55 -4.17
C GLN A 40 6.63 9.60 -3.06
N ALA A 41 7.80 10.19 -2.76
CA ALA A 41 7.87 11.25 -1.76
C ALA A 41 7.09 12.50 -2.16
N ALA A 42 7.06 12.86 -3.45
CA ALA A 42 6.19 13.95 -3.94
C ALA A 42 4.70 13.62 -3.81
N ILE A 43 4.32 12.34 -3.99
CA ILE A 43 2.95 11.88 -3.75
C ILE A 43 2.61 11.96 -2.26
N ASP A 44 3.50 11.46 -1.40
CA ASP A 44 3.31 11.46 0.06
C ASP A 44 3.25 12.89 0.63
N ALA A 45 3.92 13.85 -0.01
CA ALA A 45 3.86 15.28 0.32
C ALA A 45 2.64 16.01 -0.27
N GLY A 46 1.83 15.35 -1.11
CA GLY A 46 0.69 15.96 -1.79
C GLY A 46 1.05 16.87 -2.97
N GLU A 47 2.31 16.91 -3.37
CA GLU A 47 2.80 17.72 -4.51
C GLU A 47 2.43 17.09 -5.85
N ARG A 48 2.12 15.79 -5.86
CA ARG A 48 1.75 15.03 -7.06
C ARG A 48 0.58 14.09 -6.76
N PRO A 49 -0.38 13.92 -7.69
CA PRO A 49 -1.42 12.91 -7.53
C PRO A 49 -0.84 11.49 -7.50
N GLY A 50 -1.40 10.65 -6.63
CA GLY A 50 -1.06 9.24 -6.48
C GLY A 50 -1.55 8.69 -5.15
N THR A 51 -1.42 7.39 -4.95
CA THR A 51 -1.68 6.75 -3.65
C THR A 51 -0.50 7.01 -2.74
N THR A 52 -0.76 7.61 -1.58
CA THR A 52 0.29 7.80 -0.58
C THR A 52 0.71 6.46 0.01
N THR A 53 1.93 6.39 0.52
CA THR A 53 2.44 5.20 1.22
C THR A 53 1.53 4.81 2.39
N ASN A 54 0.97 5.81 3.09
CA ASN A 54 0.04 5.59 4.20
C ASN A 54 -1.30 5.02 3.72
N ASP A 55 -1.88 5.58 2.65
CA ASP A 55 -3.14 5.07 2.10
C ASP A 55 -2.97 3.64 1.59
N ALA A 56 -1.85 3.34 0.92
CA ALA A 56 -1.56 1.98 0.47
C ALA A 56 -1.47 0.99 1.64
N ALA A 57 -0.85 1.38 2.76
CA ALA A 57 -0.80 0.58 3.97
C ALA A 57 -2.20 0.36 4.58
N ARG A 58 -3.01 1.41 4.66
CA ARG A 58 -4.38 1.35 5.17
C ARG A 58 -5.28 0.47 4.30
N ILE A 59 -5.20 0.60 2.97
CA ILE A 59 -5.96 -0.24 2.04
C ILE A 59 -5.60 -1.71 2.26
N LYS A 60 -4.30 -2.04 2.33
CA LYS A 60 -3.85 -3.41 2.57
C LYS A 60 -4.35 -3.97 3.89
N GLN A 61 -4.37 -3.15 4.96
CA GLN A 61 -4.91 -3.56 6.25
C GLN A 61 -6.42 -3.84 6.15
N LEU A 62 -7.18 -2.94 5.55
CA LEU A 62 -8.63 -3.09 5.38
C LEU A 62 -8.98 -4.30 4.52
N GLU A 63 -8.20 -4.58 3.47
CA GLU A 63 -8.37 -5.78 2.65
C GLU A 63 -8.09 -7.07 3.43
N ALA A 64 -7.12 -7.04 4.35
CA ALA A 64 -6.85 -8.18 5.23
C ALA A 64 -8.01 -8.40 6.23
N GLU A 65 -8.47 -7.34 6.88
CA GLU A 65 -9.61 -7.39 7.80
C GLU A 65 -10.89 -7.86 7.09
N ASN A 66 -11.16 -7.35 5.88
CA ASN A 66 -12.33 -7.75 5.11
C ASN A 66 -12.31 -9.24 4.73
N ARG A 67 -11.13 -9.78 4.39
CA ARG A 67 -10.98 -11.22 4.11
C ARG A 67 -11.27 -12.06 5.36
N GLU A 68 -10.76 -11.64 6.52
CA GLU A 68 -11.00 -12.36 7.76
C GLU A 68 -12.48 -12.31 8.17
N LEU A 69 -13.12 -11.14 8.04
CA LEU A 69 -14.55 -10.98 8.32
C LEU A 69 -15.41 -11.86 7.41
N LYS A 70 -15.07 -11.96 6.12
CA LYS A 70 -15.78 -12.85 5.19
C LYS A 70 -15.61 -14.32 5.59
N ARG A 71 -14.40 -14.74 5.94
CA ARG A 71 -14.14 -16.09 6.43
C ARG A 71 -14.93 -16.41 7.69
N ALA A 72 -14.94 -15.50 8.67
CA ALA A 72 -15.72 -15.68 9.90
C ALA A 72 -17.22 -15.79 9.60
N ASN A 73 -17.73 -14.95 8.69
CA ASN A 73 -19.12 -14.98 8.28
C ASN A 73 -19.49 -16.33 7.63
N GLU A 74 -18.65 -16.86 6.74
CA GLU A 74 -18.85 -18.18 6.13
C GLU A 74 -18.94 -19.31 7.17
N ILE A 75 -18.07 -19.29 8.19
CA ILE A 75 -18.11 -20.26 9.30
C ILE A 75 -19.42 -20.14 10.08
N LEU A 76 -19.85 -18.92 10.40
CA LEU A 76 -21.09 -18.68 11.14
C LEU A 76 -22.32 -19.10 10.35
N LEU A 77 -22.35 -18.84 9.04
CA LEU A 77 -23.41 -19.29 8.14
C LEU A 77 -23.47 -20.82 8.08
N ALA A 78 -22.32 -21.48 7.97
CA ALA A 78 -22.24 -22.94 7.96
C ALA A 78 -22.77 -23.53 9.29
N ALA A 79 -22.36 -22.98 10.43
CA ALA A 79 -22.85 -23.38 11.74
C ALA A 79 -24.36 -23.14 11.88
N SER A 80 -24.85 -21.99 11.45
CA SER A 80 -26.29 -21.66 11.52
C SER A 80 -27.12 -22.61 10.65
N SER A 81 -26.64 -22.95 9.44
CA SER A 81 -27.29 -23.93 8.57
C SER A 81 -27.30 -25.33 9.18
N PHE A 82 -26.20 -25.73 9.84
CA PHE A 82 -26.11 -27.00 10.54
C PHE A 82 -27.16 -27.08 11.66
N PHE A 83 -27.21 -26.08 12.55
CA PHE A 83 -28.19 -26.05 13.64
C PHE A 83 -29.64 -25.96 13.15
N ALA A 84 -29.91 -25.18 12.09
CA ALA A 84 -31.26 -25.10 11.53
C ALA A 84 -31.77 -26.44 10.99
N ARG A 85 -30.89 -27.29 10.46
CA ARG A 85 -31.23 -28.65 10.03
C ARG A 85 -31.45 -29.60 11.21
N GLU A 86 -30.63 -29.48 12.25
CA GLU A 86 -30.75 -30.33 13.45
C GLU A 86 -31.98 -29.97 14.29
N LEU A 87 -32.45 -28.71 14.21
CA LEU A 87 -33.64 -28.21 14.90
C LEU A 87 -34.93 -28.33 14.07
N ASP A 88 -34.89 -28.86 12.85
CA ASP A 88 -36.11 -29.10 12.07
C ASP A 88 -36.93 -30.24 12.71
N PRO A 89 -38.09 -29.97 13.35
CA PRO A 89 -38.85 -30.98 14.09
C PRO A 89 -39.58 -31.98 13.19
N ARG A 90 -39.42 -31.88 11.86
CA ARG A 90 -40.16 -32.70 10.90
C ARG A 90 -39.30 -33.83 10.36
N LEU A 91 -39.41 -34.98 11.02
CA LEU A 91 -39.91 -36.25 10.49
C LEU A 91 -40.18 -37.17 11.70
N PRO A 92 -41.34 -37.81 11.80
CA PRO A 92 -41.87 -38.66 10.74
C PRO A 92 -43.26 -38.18 10.27
N TRP A 93 -43.78 -38.75 9.17
CA TRP A 93 -45.19 -38.72 8.70
C TRP A 93 -46.07 -37.51 9.06
#